data_AF-A0A965G1T5-F1
#
_entry.id   AF-A0A965G1T5-F1
#
_cell.length_a   1.000
_cell.length_b   1.000
_cell.length_c   1.000
_cell.angle_alpha   90.00
_cell.angle_beta   90.00
_cell.angle_gamma   90.00
#
_symmetry.space_group_name_H-M   'P 1'
#
loop_
_entity.id
_entity.type
_entity.pdbx_description
1 polymer ?
#
loop_
_entity_poly.entity_id
_entity_poly.type
_entity_poly.pdbx_seq_one_letter_code
_entity_poly.pdbx_strand_id
1 'polypeptide(L)' 'QGVRVVVVDDGQNDVIAQQLCRDAGIPPPLQLSFEFLEPKGLEGGTWASMMLRNGRKLQAALLKP' A
#
# COMPACT_ATOMS: atom_id res chain seq x y z
N GLN A 1 2.53 16.98 13.13
CA GLN A 1 2.66 16.39 11.78
C GLN A 1 1.52 15.40 11.62
N GLY A 2 0.68 15.56 10.58
CA GLY A 2 -0.51 14.71 10.38
C GLY A 2 -0.17 13.38 9.68
N VAL A 3 -1.11 12.44 9.71
CA VAL A 3 -1.04 11.21 8.89
C VAL A 3 -1.15 11.59 7.42
N ARG A 4 -0.20 11.13 6.59
CA ARG A 4 -0.18 11.41 5.13
C ARG A 4 -0.52 10.21 4.25
N VAL A 5 -0.38 9.01 4.80
CA VAL A 5 -0.59 7.75 4.06
C VAL A 5 -1.37 6.81 4.96
N VAL A 6 -2.50 6.33 4.47
CA VAL A 6 -3.21 5.18 5.02
C VAL A 6 -2.81 3.97 4.18
N VAL A 7 -2.49 2.86 4.83
CA VAL A 7 -2.12 1.60 4.18
C VAL A 7 -3.23 0.59 4.40
N VAL A 8 -3.50 -0.21 3.38
CA VAL A 8 -4.42 -1.34 3.42
C VAL A 8 -3.76 -2.55 2.76
N ASP A 9 -4.19 -3.74 3.16
CA ASP A 9 -3.70 -4.98 2.56
C ASP A 9 -4.38 -5.22 1.20
N ASP A 10 -3.57 -5.62 0.23
CA ASP A 10 -3.99 -5.78 -1.15
C ASP A 10 -4.97 -6.95 -1.29
N GLY A 11 -6.07 -6.71 -2.00
CA GLY A 11 -7.16 -7.67 -2.15
C GLY A 11 -8.15 -7.74 -0.98
N GLN A 12 -7.92 -7.00 0.11
CA GLN A 12 -8.89 -6.87 1.19
C GLN A 12 -9.90 -5.74 0.93
N ASN A 13 -11.06 -5.80 1.59
CA ASN A 13 -12.06 -4.74 1.50
C ASN A 13 -11.53 -3.45 2.14
N ASP A 14 -11.33 -2.41 1.34
CA ASP A 14 -10.76 -1.13 1.74
C ASP A 14 -11.80 0.01 1.83
N VAL A 15 -13.10 -0.27 1.77
CA VAL A 15 -14.17 0.75 1.68
C VAL A 15 -14.11 1.77 2.81
N ILE A 16 -13.83 1.32 4.04
CA ILE A 16 -13.70 2.20 5.21
C ILE A 16 -12.46 3.09 5.09
N ALA A 17 -11.33 2.54 4.65
CA ALA A 17 -10.10 3.30 4.46
C ALA A 17 -10.26 4.33 3.33
N GLN A 18 -10.96 3.98 2.26
CA GLN A 18 -11.30 4.92 1.20
C GLN A 18 -12.15 6.08 1.73
N GLN A 19 -13.17 5.80 2.54
CA GLN A 19 -14.01 6.84 3.12
C GLN A 19 -13.21 7.74 4.07
N LEU A 20 -12.37 7.14 4.92
CA LEU A 20 -11.47 7.87 5.82
C LEU A 20 -10.56 8.84 5.05
N CYS A 21 -9.94 8.39 3.94
CA CYS A 21 -9.09 9.24 3.13
C CYS A 21 -9.86 10.41 2.49
N ARG A 22 -11.09 10.15 2.03
CA ARG A 22 -11.98 11.20 1.48
C ARG A 22 -12.31 12.25 2.53
N ASP A 23 -12.74 11.81 3.72
CA ASP A 23 -13.12 12.71 4.82
C ASP A 23 -11.93 13.53 5.34
N ALA A 24 -10.73 12.92 5.35
CA ALA A 24 -9.50 13.59 5.77
C ALA A 24 -8.84 14.44 4.67
N GLY A 25 -9.35 14.42 3.44
CA GLY A 25 -8.76 15.15 2.31
C GLY A 25 -7.34 14.70 1.94
N ILE A 26 -7.01 13.43 2.17
CA ILE A 26 -5.70 12.84 1.84
C ILE A 26 -5.81 11.88 0.65
N PRO A 27 -4.69 11.49 0.01
CA PRO A 27 -4.72 10.54 -1.09
C PRO A 27 -5.40 9.21 -0.73
N PRO A 28 -5.96 8.49 -1.72
CA PRO A 28 -6.55 7.16 -1.52
C PRO A 28 -5.59 6.20 -0.80
N PRO A 29 -6.11 5.21 -0.05
CA PRO A 29 -5.27 4.31 0.72
C PRO A 29 -4.32 3.53 -0.19
N LEU A 30 -3.09 3.35 0.29
CA LEU A 30 -2.04 2.63 -0.42
C LEU A 30 -2.22 1.13 -0.19
N GLN A 31 -2.56 0.42 -1.27
CA GLN A 31 -2.63 -1.05 -1.30
C GLN A 31 -1.22 -1.64 -1.27
N LEU A 32 -0.90 -2.46 -0.27
CA LEU A 32 0.37 -3.20 -0.13
C LEU A 32 0.06 -4.68 0.10
N SER A 33 0.83 -5.59 -0.51
CA SER A 33 0.58 -7.03 -0.33
C SER A 33 1.31 -7.56 0.90
N PHE A 34 0.61 -8.19 1.83
CA PHE A 34 1.24 -8.88 2.97
C PHE A 34 0.98 -10.38 3.01
N GLU A 35 -0.11 -10.84 2.38
CA GLU A 35 -0.58 -12.22 2.45
C GLU A 35 -0.20 -13.05 1.22
N PHE A 36 -0.10 -12.42 0.05
CA PHE A 36 0.03 -13.13 -1.23
C PHE A 36 1.31 -12.77 -1.97
N LEU A 37 2.01 -13.81 -2.42
CA LEU A 37 3.11 -13.68 -3.36
C LEU A 37 2.57 -13.65 -4.78
N GLU A 38 3.25 -12.87 -5.62
CA GLU A 38 3.07 -12.97 -7.06
C GLU A 38 3.55 -14.35 -7.56
N PRO A 39 3.16 -14.77 -8.78
CA PRO A 39 3.73 -15.94 -9.41
C PRO A 39 5.26 -15.96 -9.38
N LYS A 40 5.83 -17.16 -9.16
CA LYS A 40 7.28 -17.35 -9.13
C LYS A 40 7.92 -16.83 -10.41
N GLY A 41 8.94 -15.97 -10.27
CA GLY A 41 9.64 -15.33 -11.38
C GLY A 41 9.20 -13.89 -11.66
N LEU A 42 8.11 -13.43 -11.04
CA LEU A 42 7.68 -12.02 -11.08
C LEU A 42 8.20 -11.24 -9.85
N GLU A 43 8.20 -9.90 -9.95
CA GLU A 43 8.52 -9.04 -8.81
C GLU A 43 7.45 -9.17 -7.72
N GLY A 44 7.83 -9.67 -6.54
CA GLY A 44 6.89 -10.05 -5.50
C GLY A 44 6.68 -11.56 -5.37
N GLY A 45 7.34 -12.37 -6.21
CA GLY A 45 7.24 -13.84 -6.17
C GLY A 45 8.04 -14.51 -5.04
N THR A 46 8.70 -13.73 -4.20
CA THR A 46 9.30 -14.15 -2.93
C THR A 46 8.93 -13.12 -1.86
N TRP A 47 8.91 -13.54 -0.58
CA TRP A 47 8.60 -12.62 0.51
C TRP A 47 9.54 -11.39 0.52
N ALA A 48 10.85 -11.59 0.32
CA ALA A 48 11.80 -10.49 0.28
C ALA A 48 11.55 -9.52 -0.89
N SER A 49 11.23 -10.04 -2.08
CA SER A 49 10.91 -9.17 -3.23
C SER A 49 9.56 -8.46 -3.06
N MET A 50 8.57 -9.10 -2.42
CA MET A 50 7.28 -8.48 -2.07
C MET A 50 7.49 -7.32 -1.10
N MET A 51 8.25 -7.54 -0.03
CA MET A 51 8.55 -6.49 0.95
C MET A 51 9.37 -5.34 0.34
N LEU A 52 10.30 -5.64 -0.57
CA LEU A 52 11.03 -4.61 -1.30
C LEU A 52 10.10 -3.77 -2.19
N ARG A 53 9.19 -4.42 -2.93
CA ARG A 53 8.16 -3.74 -3.74
C ARG A 53 7.26 -2.87 -2.87
N ASN A 54 6.82 -3.37 -1.71
CA ASN A 54 6.04 -2.60 -0.74
C ASN A 54 6.80 -1.36 -0.25
N GLY A 55 8.08 -1.52 0.12
CA GLY A 55 8.93 -0.42 0.57
C GLY A 55 9.06 0.69 -0.48
N ARG A 56 9.23 0.32 -1.76
CA ARG A 56 9.28 1.28 -2.88
C ARG A 56 7.96 2.03 -3.04
N LYS A 57 6.81 1.34 -2.98
CA LYS A 57 5.48 1.96 -3.06
C LYS A 57 5.26 2.93 -1.90
N LEU A 58 5.61 2.54 -0.67
CA LEU A 58 5.47 3.37 0.52
C LEU A 58 6.38 4.60 0.46
N GLN A 59 7.64 4.43 0.07
CA GLN A 59 8.57 5.54 -0.12
C GLN A 59 8.00 6.56 -1.12
N ALA A 60 7.53 6.09 -2.28
CA ALA A 60 6.94 6.95 -3.30
C ALA A 60 5.70 7.70 -2.78
N ALA A 61 4.85 7.05 -1.97
CA ALA A 61 3.69 7.70 -1.36
C ALA A 61 4.08 8.76 -0.33
N LEU A 62 5.11 8.51 0.48
CA LEU A 62 5.58 9.45 1.51
C LEU A 62 6.30 10.68 0.95
N LEU A 63 6.88 10.56 -0.25
CA LEU A 63 7.58 11.64 -0.96
C LEU A 63 6.64 12.51 -1.82
N LYS A 64 5.38 12.11 -2.01
CA LYS A 64 4.39 12.97 -2.68
C LYS A 64 4.08 14.18 -1.78
N PRO A 65 3.98 15.39 -2.35
CA PRO A 65 3.66 16.62 -1.60
C PRO A 65 2.32 16.52 -0.87
#